data_AF-A0A086JKD4-F1
#
_entry.id   AF-A0A086JKD4-F1
#
_cell.length_a   1.000
_cell.length_b   1.000
_cell.length_c   1.000
_cell.angle_alpha   90.00
_cell.angle_beta   90.00
_cell.angle_gamma   90.00
#
_symmetry.space_group_name_H-M   'P 1'
#
loop_
_entity.id
_entity.type
_entity.pdbx_description
1 polymer ?
#
loop_
_entity_poly.entity_id
_entity_poly.type
_entity_poly.pdbx_seq_one_letter_code
_entity_poly.pdbx_strand_id
1 'polypeptide(L)'
;RAYRRNDKVVCLACVQFLAHLVNQRVAHELLALQLCALLLDEPTNDSVEVCVGFLTQVGQVLSEVSRRGFDAVFERLRGILQEGLTDKKTQYTIEKLWDLRRQNFKNHPGVPAELDLVDEDDKITHEIDLLAEDLKGEEMLNVFHAQDPEEFASDEKKWARLSKEILGEESSDSDASSSDSEAEDESEEEEGEGEKATVKILDMTDAEIIHMRKTIYLCIMSSLNFEECVHKILKMNIREDLVMEVVIMLIDCCAMERTFQRFFALQAERLARLNPRYSECLQEAMRRQYHTVHRLETTKLRNTAKFFAHLLHTDAIPWTVMEVFKLTEETTTSSGRIFIKILFQEMSEHLGLRTLNERIHSEDMQPYVVGLFPTDHPRHLRFCINFFTAIGLGGLTDKHRQLLAELQQRAQQEQALAAAQESSSSSSSSSSSSSSSSSSDSSSDSSSSDSSDSD
;
A
#
# COMPACT_ATOMS: atom_id res chain seq x y z
N ARG A 1 -4.97 -1.06 53.34
CA ARG A 1 -5.13 0.02 54.36
C ARG A 1 -6.33 0.94 54.07
N ALA A 2 -6.46 1.51 52.87
CA ALA A 2 -7.59 2.38 52.50
C ALA A 2 -8.96 1.69 52.57
N TYR A 3 -9.07 0.45 52.07
CA TYR A 3 -10.27 -0.37 52.20
C TYR A 3 -10.74 -0.51 53.66
N ARG A 4 -9.83 -0.86 54.59
CA ARG A 4 -10.14 -0.97 56.03
C ARG A 4 -10.52 0.37 56.69
N ARG A 5 -10.15 1.51 56.09
CA ARG A 5 -10.48 2.86 56.58
C ARG A 5 -11.72 3.45 55.89
N ASN A 6 -12.35 2.72 54.96
CA ASN A 6 -13.45 3.19 54.13
C ASN A 6 -13.15 4.50 53.38
N ASP A 7 -11.88 4.72 53.02
CA ASP A 7 -11.49 5.88 52.21
C ASP A 7 -11.59 5.54 50.73
N LYS A 8 -12.72 5.91 50.13
CA LYS A 8 -13.03 5.63 48.74
C LYS A 8 -12.07 6.27 47.75
N VAL A 9 -11.67 7.52 47.97
CA VAL A 9 -10.88 8.29 47.00
C VAL A 9 -9.49 7.68 46.87
N VAL A 10 -8.87 7.37 48.00
CA VAL A 10 -7.57 6.69 48.03
C VAL A 10 -7.68 5.27 47.51
N CYS A 11 -8.76 4.54 47.85
CA CYS A 11 -8.97 3.18 47.35
C CYS A 11 -9.07 3.16 45.83
N LEU A 12 -9.83 4.08 45.22
CA LEU A 12 -9.99 4.14 43.76
C LEU A 12 -8.67 4.40 43.05
N ALA A 13 -7.85 5.33 43.56
CA ALA A 13 -6.53 5.62 43.00
C ALA A 13 -5.57 4.41 43.11
N CYS A 14 -5.52 3.75 44.27
CA CYS A 14 -4.70 2.54 44.44
C CYS A 14 -5.14 1.41 43.51
N VAL A 15 -6.45 1.24 43.35
CA VAL A 15 -7.04 0.20 42.51
C VAL A 15 -6.79 0.48 41.02
N GLN A 16 -6.82 1.74 40.59
CA GLN A 16 -6.38 2.14 39.24
C GLN A 16 -4.90 1.85 39.00
N PHE A 17 -4.04 2.12 39.98
CA PHE A 17 -2.62 1.77 39.86
C PHE A 17 -2.42 0.26 39.71
N LEU A 18 -3.06 -0.55 40.56
CA LEU A 18 -3.03 -2.01 40.46
C LEU A 18 -3.58 -2.50 39.11
N ALA A 19 -4.59 -1.82 38.54
CA ALA A 19 -5.13 -2.17 37.25
C ALA A 19 -4.08 -2.08 36.14
N HIS A 20 -3.31 -1.00 36.11
CA HIS A 20 -2.28 -0.81 35.10
C HIS A 20 -1.08 -1.75 35.29
N LEU A 21 -0.72 -2.13 36.53
CA LEU A 21 0.30 -3.16 36.78
C LEU A 21 -0.08 -4.52 36.20
N VAL A 22 -1.36 -4.90 36.32
CA VAL A 22 -1.86 -6.15 35.73
C VAL A 22 -1.90 -6.03 34.20
N ASN A 23 -2.29 -4.87 33.67
CA ASN A 23 -2.29 -4.66 32.22
C ASN A 23 -0.89 -4.78 31.60
N GLN A 24 0.14 -4.26 32.28
CA GLN A 24 1.54 -4.35 31.85
C GLN A 24 2.21 -5.69 32.19
N ARG A 25 1.48 -6.66 32.77
CA ARG A 25 2.01 -7.97 33.22
C ARG A 25 3.10 -7.89 34.29
N VAL A 26 3.16 -6.80 35.05
CA VAL A 26 4.03 -6.72 36.23
C VAL A 26 3.43 -7.53 37.39
N ALA A 27 2.11 -7.49 37.54
CA ALA A 27 1.38 -8.26 38.52
C ALA A 27 0.58 -9.38 37.85
N HIS A 28 0.56 -10.56 38.47
CA HIS A 28 -0.21 -11.71 38.00
C HIS A 28 -1.73 -11.44 38.06
N GLU A 29 -2.51 -11.95 37.10
CA GLU A 29 -3.96 -11.72 37.00
C GLU A 29 -4.77 -12.24 38.21
N LEU A 30 -4.21 -13.17 38.98
CA LEU A 30 -4.82 -13.68 40.21
C LEU A 30 -5.04 -12.57 41.23
N LEU A 31 -4.14 -11.59 41.28
CA LEU A 31 -4.24 -10.41 42.15
C LEU A 31 -5.53 -9.63 41.85
N ALA A 32 -5.83 -9.44 40.56
CA ALA A 32 -7.02 -8.73 40.11
C ALA A 32 -8.31 -9.48 40.49
N LEU A 33 -8.31 -10.81 40.36
CA LEU A 33 -9.45 -11.64 40.73
C LEU A 33 -9.69 -11.67 42.25
N GLN A 34 -8.62 -11.80 43.04
CA GLN A 34 -8.70 -11.73 44.50
C GLN A 34 -9.21 -10.37 44.98
N LEU A 35 -8.74 -9.28 44.37
CA LEU A 35 -9.22 -7.93 44.68
C LEU A 35 -10.72 -7.79 44.39
N CYS A 36 -11.18 -8.27 43.23
CA CYS A 36 -12.60 -8.26 42.89
C CYS A 36 -13.42 -9.11 43.87
N ALA A 37 -12.92 -10.30 44.25
CA ALA A 37 -13.60 -11.15 45.21
C ALA A 37 -13.74 -10.45 46.57
N LEU A 38 -12.68 -9.81 47.07
CA LEU A 38 -12.69 -9.08 48.33
C LEU A 38 -13.64 -7.87 48.32
N LEU A 39 -13.72 -7.14 47.21
CA LEU A 39 -14.63 -6.00 47.06
C LEU A 39 -16.11 -6.41 46.92
N LEU A 40 -16.38 -7.63 46.44
CA LEU A 40 -17.73 -8.17 46.17
C LEU A 40 -18.20 -9.21 47.19
N ASP A 41 -17.42 -9.48 48.25
CA ASP A 41 -17.80 -10.38 49.34
C ASP A 41 -18.91 -9.74 50.19
N GLU A 42 -18.68 -8.51 50.66
CA GLU A 42 -19.67 -7.64 51.29
C GLU A 42 -19.99 -6.43 50.38
N PRO A 43 -21.04 -6.52 49.52
CA PRO A 43 -21.32 -5.49 48.54
C PRO A 43 -21.92 -4.25 49.19
N THR A 44 -21.11 -3.20 49.34
CA THR A 44 -21.55 -1.84 49.67
C THR A 44 -21.59 -0.99 48.41
N ASN A 45 -22.35 0.11 48.40
CA ASN A 45 -22.41 1.00 47.24
C ASN A 45 -21.01 1.50 46.83
N ASP A 46 -20.15 1.79 47.82
CA ASP A 46 -18.78 2.25 47.55
C ASP A 46 -17.84 1.13 47.09
N SER A 47 -17.93 -0.08 47.66
CA SER A 47 -17.08 -1.21 47.22
C SER A 47 -17.42 -1.65 45.79
N VAL A 48 -18.70 -1.63 45.41
CA VAL A 48 -19.16 -1.93 44.06
C VAL A 48 -18.71 -0.84 43.07
N GLU A 49 -18.80 0.45 43.43
CA GLU A 49 -18.30 1.52 42.56
C GLU A 49 -16.77 1.41 42.33
N VAL A 50 -16.00 1.07 43.37
CA VAL A 50 -14.54 0.85 43.24
C VAL A 50 -14.25 -0.39 42.38
N CYS A 51 -14.99 -1.48 42.56
CA CYS A 51 -14.84 -2.69 41.74
C CYS A 51 -15.19 -2.43 40.26
N VAL A 52 -16.24 -1.67 39.98
CA VAL A 52 -16.60 -1.27 38.61
C VAL A 52 -15.50 -0.41 38.01
N GLY A 53 -14.98 0.58 38.75
CA GLY A 53 -13.85 1.41 38.32
C GLY A 53 -12.61 0.58 37.96
N PHE A 54 -12.28 -0.42 38.78
CA PHE A 54 -11.20 -1.37 38.49
C PHE A 54 -11.42 -2.14 37.18
N LEU A 55 -12.60 -2.77 37.05
CA LEU A 55 -12.93 -3.61 35.90
C LEU A 55 -13.02 -2.82 34.60
N THR A 56 -13.32 -1.51 34.65
CA THR A 56 -13.25 -0.68 33.43
C THR A 56 -11.83 -0.55 32.87
N GLN A 57 -10.80 -0.59 33.72
CA GLN A 57 -9.40 -0.42 33.29
C GLN A 57 -8.71 -1.76 32.95
N VAL A 58 -9.01 -2.84 33.69
CA VAL A 58 -8.39 -4.17 33.47
C VAL A 58 -9.23 -5.07 32.55
N GLY A 59 -10.46 -4.67 32.24
CA GLY A 59 -11.46 -5.55 31.63
C GLY A 59 -11.02 -6.19 30.31
N GLN A 60 -10.26 -5.47 29.48
CA GLN A 60 -9.72 -6.04 28.24
C GLN A 60 -8.73 -7.17 28.52
N VAL A 61 -7.70 -6.92 29.33
CA VAL A 61 -6.62 -7.88 29.61
C VAL A 61 -7.17 -9.11 30.34
N LEU A 62 -8.04 -8.92 31.34
CA LEU A 62 -8.68 -10.05 32.03
C LEU A 62 -9.58 -10.89 31.10
N SER A 63 -10.20 -10.28 30.10
CA SER A 63 -11.02 -10.99 29.11
C SER A 63 -10.20 -11.77 28.07
N GLU A 64 -8.91 -11.46 27.91
CA GLU A 64 -8.00 -12.18 27.01
C GLU A 64 -7.29 -13.31 27.76
N VAL A 65 -6.83 -13.04 28.98
CA VAL A 65 -6.00 -13.94 29.79
C VAL A 65 -6.84 -14.94 30.56
N SER A 66 -7.82 -14.45 31.33
CA SER A 66 -8.54 -15.24 32.34
C SER A 66 -10.06 -15.10 32.20
N ARG A 67 -10.59 -15.51 31.03
CA ARG A 67 -12.04 -15.43 30.71
C ARG A 67 -12.95 -16.01 31.80
N ARG A 68 -12.60 -17.19 32.33
CA ARG A 68 -13.42 -17.88 33.34
C ARG A 68 -13.52 -17.09 34.65
N GLY A 69 -12.41 -16.51 35.11
CA GLY A 69 -12.38 -15.68 36.31
C GLY A 69 -13.15 -14.38 36.09
N PHE A 70 -12.95 -13.75 34.94
CA PHE A 70 -13.68 -12.55 34.54
C PHE A 70 -15.21 -12.78 34.48
N ASP A 71 -15.65 -13.88 33.87
CA ASP A 71 -17.07 -14.25 33.80
C ASP A 71 -17.68 -14.48 35.20
N ALA A 72 -16.92 -15.10 36.13
CA ALA A 72 -17.37 -15.31 37.50
C ALA A 72 -17.62 -13.99 38.25
N VAL A 73 -16.75 -12.99 38.05
CA VAL A 73 -16.93 -11.64 38.63
C VAL A 73 -18.19 -10.97 38.08
N PHE A 74 -18.45 -11.08 36.77
CA PHE A 74 -19.66 -10.54 36.16
C PHE A 74 -20.94 -11.25 36.63
N GLU A 75 -20.90 -12.56 36.86
CA GLU A 75 -22.04 -13.29 37.41
C GLU A 75 -22.32 -12.87 38.86
N ARG A 76 -21.29 -12.58 39.66
CA ARG A 76 -21.46 -12.02 41.01
C ARG A 76 -22.10 -10.62 40.97
N LEU A 77 -21.64 -9.74 40.06
CA LEU A 77 -22.25 -8.43 39.84
C LEU A 77 -23.72 -8.53 39.37
N ARG A 78 -24.05 -9.55 38.58
CA ARG A 78 -25.43 -9.85 38.18
C ARG A 78 -26.29 -10.28 39.36
N GLY A 79 -25.76 -11.14 40.24
CA GLY A 79 -26.43 -11.54 41.48
C GLY A 79 -26.79 -10.33 42.34
N ILE A 80 -25.83 -9.41 42.54
CA ILE A 80 -26.03 -8.17 43.31
C ILE A 80 -27.13 -7.28 42.70
N LEU A 81 -27.21 -7.22 41.36
CA LEU A 81 -28.26 -6.46 40.66
C LEU A 81 -29.65 -7.10 40.84
N GLN A 82 -29.73 -8.43 40.86
CA GLN A 82 -30.98 -9.18 41.02
C GLN A 82 -31.49 -9.18 42.47
N GLU A 83 -30.58 -9.20 43.44
CA GLU A 83 -30.90 -9.15 44.87
C GLU A 83 -31.46 -7.77 45.30
N GLY A 84 -31.23 -6.72 44.50
CA GLY A 84 -31.91 -5.42 44.67
C GLY A 84 -31.46 -4.61 45.90
N LEU A 85 -30.34 -4.99 46.52
CA LEU A 85 -29.80 -4.35 47.73
C LEU A 85 -28.94 -3.10 47.45
N THR A 86 -28.85 -2.65 46.20
CA THR A 86 -27.96 -1.55 45.74
C THR A 86 -28.73 -0.31 45.31
N ASP A 87 -28.12 0.87 45.49
CA ASP A 87 -28.69 2.14 45.07
C ASP A 87 -28.83 2.23 43.55
N LYS A 88 -29.81 3.02 43.08
CA LYS A 88 -30.02 3.30 41.64
C LYS A 88 -28.74 3.77 40.93
N LYS A 89 -27.90 4.55 41.62
CA LYS A 89 -26.62 5.03 41.09
C LYS A 89 -25.65 3.87 40.80
N THR A 90 -25.51 2.95 41.75
CA THR A 90 -24.69 1.73 41.63
C THR A 90 -25.21 0.84 40.50
N GLN A 91 -26.53 0.69 40.37
CA GLN A 91 -27.16 -0.06 39.27
C GLN A 91 -26.77 0.52 37.89
N TYR A 92 -26.88 1.84 37.70
CA TYR A 92 -26.44 2.50 36.46
C TYR A 92 -24.94 2.28 36.18
N THR A 93 -24.09 2.28 37.20
CA THR A 93 -22.65 2.02 37.00
C THR A 93 -22.37 0.59 36.56
N ILE A 94 -23.12 -0.40 37.08
CA ILE A 94 -23.04 -1.78 36.64
C ILE A 94 -23.53 -1.91 35.20
N GLU A 95 -24.68 -1.33 34.85
CA GLU A 95 -25.22 -1.34 33.48
C GLU A 95 -24.23 -0.74 32.47
N LYS A 96 -23.61 0.39 32.81
CA LYS A 96 -22.55 1.01 31.99
C LYS A 96 -21.37 0.07 31.76
N LEU A 97 -20.98 -0.72 32.78
CA LEU A 97 -19.92 -1.72 32.64
C LEU A 97 -20.32 -2.86 31.68
N TRP A 98 -21.59 -3.29 31.70
CA TRP A 98 -22.10 -4.29 30.74
C TRP A 98 -22.06 -3.77 29.29
N ASP A 99 -22.38 -2.51 29.07
CA ASP A 99 -22.28 -1.89 27.75
C ASP A 99 -20.82 -1.81 27.27
N LEU A 100 -19.87 -1.48 28.15
CA LEU A 100 -18.44 -1.51 27.85
C LEU A 100 -17.96 -2.92 27.48
N ARG A 101 -18.44 -3.95 28.20
CA ARG A 101 -18.16 -5.35 27.87
C ARG A 101 -18.70 -5.75 26.49
N ARG A 102 -19.93 -5.33 26.13
CA ARG A 102 -20.49 -5.58 24.78
C ARG A 102 -19.68 -4.94 23.67
N GLN A 103 -19.04 -3.81 23.97
CA GLN A 103 -18.15 -3.10 23.06
C GLN A 103 -16.71 -3.64 23.09
N ASN A 104 -16.41 -4.71 23.84
CA ASN A 104 -15.08 -5.26 24.06
C ASN A 104 -14.05 -4.22 24.52
N PHE A 105 -14.43 -3.30 25.41
CA PHE A 105 -13.53 -2.31 26.01
C PHE A 105 -12.76 -1.42 25.00
N LYS A 106 -13.31 -1.14 23.82
CA LYS A 106 -12.65 -0.31 22.76
C LYS A 106 -12.08 1.03 23.24
N ASN A 107 -12.71 1.68 24.22
CA ASN A 107 -12.28 2.98 24.73
C ASN A 107 -11.27 2.89 25.89
N HIS A 108 -10.97 1.68 26.36
CA HIS A 108 -10.05 1.39 27.46
C HIS A 108 -9.10 0.27 27.03
N PRO A 109 -8.15 0.56 26.13
CA PRO A 109 -7.13 -0.40 25.76
C PRO A 109 -6.31 -0.80 26.98
N GLY A 110 -5.97 -2.09 27.11
CA GLY A 110 -5.18 -2.61 28.24
C GLY A 110 -3.86 -1.86 28.44
N VAL A 111 -3.02 -1.83 27.41
CA VAL A 111 -1.80 -1.02 27.35
C VAL A 111 -1.91 -0.11 26.12
N PRO A 112 -1.87 1.22 26.29
CA PRO A 112 -1.73 2.14 25.17
C PRO A 112 -0.46 1.84 24.36
N ALA A 113 -0.53 1.93 23.04
CA ALA A 113 0.58 1.55 22.16
C ALA A 113 1.90 2.30 22.46
N GLU A 114 1.82 3.54 22.95
CA GLU A 114 2.98 4.35 23.34
C GLU A 114 3.68 3.85 24.63
N LEU A 115 2.98 3.05 25.45
CA LEU A 115 3.46 2.58 26.75
C LEU A 115 3.89 1.11 26.74
N ASP A 116 3.77 0.41 25.61
CA ASP A 116 4.26 -0.97 25.46
C ASP A 116 5.72 -0.97 25.01
N LEU A 117 6.61 -0.70 25.97
CA LEU A 117 8.05 -0.49 25.73
C LEU A 117 8.91 -1.72 26.04
N VAL A 118 8.32 -2.76 26.61
CA VAL A 118 9.03 -3.96 27.09
C VAL A 118 8.53 -5.14 26.30
N ASP A 119 9.43 -5.96 25.77
CA ASP A 119 9.10 -7.18 25.04
C ASP A 119 8.46 -8.23 25.98
N GLU A 120 7.61 -9.11 25.43
CA GLU A 120 6.85 -10.07 26.25
C GLU A 120 7.75 -11.06 27.03
N ASP A 121 8.91 -11.40 26.48
CA ASP A 121 9.86 -12.35 27.09
C ASP A 121 10.64 -11.74 28.27
N ASP A 122 10.78 -10.41 28.30
CA ASP A 122 11.50 -9.68 29.36
C ASP A 122 10.57 -9.23 30.50
N LYS A 123 9.26 -9.45 30.36
CA LYS A 123 8.27 -9.10 31.40
C LYS A 123 8.34 -10.09 32.56
N ILE A 124 8.70 -9.59 33.75
CA ILE A 124 8.70 -10.37 34.99
C ILE A 124 7.35 -10.19 35.69
N THR A 125 6.54 -11.25 35.73
CA THR A 125 5.26 -11.28 36.44
C THR A 125 5.46 -11.67 37.90
N HIS A 126 5.07 -10.79 38.82
CA HIS A 126 5.08 -11.07 40.25
C HIS A 126 3.76 -11.69 40.72
N GLU A 127 3.83 -12.88 41.32
CA GLU A 127 2.72 -13.53 41.99
C GLU A 127 2.62 -13.02 43.44
N ILE A 128 1.72 -12.06 43.65
CA ILE A 128 1.47 -11.46 44.96
C ILE A 128 0.07 -11.88 45.44
N ASP A 129 -0.01 -12.37 46.67
CA ASP A 129 -1.29 -12.69 47.33
C ASP A 129 -1.69 -11.54 48.26
N LEU A 130 -2.85 -10.92 48.01
CA LEU A 130 -3.36 -9.81 48.83
C LEU A 130 -3.67 -10.21 50.28
N LEU A 131 -3.86 -11.51 50.53
CA LEU A 131 -4.21 -12.05 51.84
C LEU A 131 -3.00 -12.49 52.65
N ALA A 132 -1.79 -12.49 52.07
CA ALA A 132 -0.58 -12.87 52.79
C ALA A 132 -0.24 -11.83 53.88
N GLU A 133 -0.01 -12.30 55.11
CA GLU A 133 0.34 -11.44 56.25
C GLU A 133 1.81 -10.96 56.22
N ASP A 134 2.62 -11.52 55.31
CA ASP A 134 4.07 -11.30 55.23
C ASP A 134 4.49 -10.11 54.35
N LEU A 135 3.55 -9.38 53.74
CA LEU A 135 3.84 -8.20 52.92
C LEU A 135 4.37 -7.03 53.78
N LYS A 136 5.70 -6.85 53.77
CA LYS A 136 6.39 -5.76 54.47
C LYS A 136 6.63 -4.60 53.51
N GLY A 137 6.14 -3.41 53.86
CA GLY A 137 6.30 -2.20 53.04
C GLY A 137 7.67 -1.52 53.11
N GLU A 138 8.70 -2.20 53.64
CA GLU A 138 10.10 -1.76 53.80
C GLU A 138 10.32 -0.23 53.92
N GLU A 139 9.53 0.43 54.78
CA GLU A 139 9.46 1.90 54.81
C GLU A 139 10.81 2.57 55.18
N MET A 140 11.72 1.80 55.80
CA MET A 140 13.06 2.24 56.19
C MET A 140 13.98 2.51 54.99
N LEU A 141 13.72 1.91 53.81
CA LEU A 141 14.50 2.19 52.59
C LEU A 141 14.32 3.62 52.08
N ASN A 142 13.23 4.30 52.45
CA ASN A 142 12.97 5.69 52.05
C ASN A 142 13.78 6.71 52.89
N VAL A 143 14.44 6.26 53.96
CA VAL A 143 15.21 7.12 54.87
C VAL A 143 16.70 6.90 54.61
N PHE A 144 17.44 7.99 54.41
CA PHE A 144 18.89 7.91 54.29
C PHE A 144 19.50 7.41 55.59
N HIS A 145 20.18 6.26 55.51
CA HIS A 145 20.96 5.69 56.59
C HIS A 145 22.45 5.90 56.32
N ALA A 146 23.20 6.32 57.33
CA ALA A 146 24.66 6.36 57.24
C ALA A 146 25.19 4.92 57.19
N GLN A 147 25.80 4.56 56.07
CA GLN A 147 26.51 3.29 55.88
C GLN A 147 28.02 3.49 56.00
N ASP A 148 28.74 2.41 56.24
CA ASP A 148 30.19 2.45 56.26
C ASP A 148 30.74 2.83 54.86
N PRO A 149 31.76 3.72 54.77
CA PRO A 149 32.26 4.22 53.48
C PRO A 149 32.75 3.12 52.52
N GLU A 150 33.22 1.99 53.05
CA GLU A 150 33.66 0.84 52.27
C GLU A 150 32.49 0.08 51.64
N GLU A 151 31.37 -0.08 52.36
CA GLU A 151 30.17 -0.75 51.86
C GLU A 151 29.50 0.09 50.76
N PHE A 152 29.35 1.40 50.99
CA PHE A 152 28.84 2.35 49.99
C PHE A 152 29.65 2.32 48.69
N ALA A 153 30.99 2.38 48.79
CA ALA A 153 31.86 2.31 47.62
C ALA A 153 31.77 0.97 46.88
N SER A 154 31.42 -0.12 47.59
CA SER A 154 31.21 -1.44 46.97
C SER A 154 29.88 -1.52 46.24
N ASP A 155 28.81 -0.94 46.79
CA ASP A 155 27.47 -0.96 46.20
C ASP A 155 27.37 0.00 45.01
N GLU A 156 28.03 1.16 45.07
CA GLU A 156 28.16 2.07 43.93
C GLU A 156 28.83 1.37 42.73
N LYS A 157 29.87 0.56 42.99
CA LYS A 157 30.53 -0.25 41.94
C LYS A 157 29.61 -1.33 41.38
N LYS A 158 28.79 -1.98 42.22
CA LYS A 158 27.80 -2.97 41.75
C LYS A 158 26.73 -2.30 40.88
N TRP A 159 26.21 -1.15 41.30
CA TRP A 159 25.24 -0.36 40.55
C TRP A 159 25.83 0.14 39.22
N ALA A 160 27.06 0.65 39.22
CA ALA A 160 27.75 1.08 38.01
C ALA A 160 27.96 -0.08 37.02
N ARG A 161 28.20 -1.30 37.50
CA ARG A 161 28.26 -2.49 36.63
C ARG A 161 26.88 -2.85 36.08
N LEU A 162 25.86 -2.90 36.95
CA LEU A 162 24.50 -3.27 36.56
C LEU A 162 23.88 -2.27 35.56
N SER A 163 24.10 -0.97 35.76
CA SER A 163 23.62 0.07 34.84
C SER A 163 24.26 -0.08 33.46
N LYS A 164 25.57 -0.32 33.38
CA LYS A 164 26.26 -0.58 32.10
C LYS A 164 25.75 -1.83 31.38
N GLU A 165 25.45 -2.88 32.13
CA GLU A 165 24.86 -4.12 31.59
C GLU A 165 23.47 -3.86 31.01
N ILE A 166 22.59 -3.15 31.74
CA ILE A 166 21.22 -2.85 31.31
C ILE A 166 21.19 -1.89 30.11
N LEU A 167 22.09 -0.91 30.06
CA LEU A 167 22.17 0.04 28.93
C LEU A 167 22.88 -0.56 27.71
N GLY A 168 23.51 -1.73 27.83
CA GLY A 168 24.23 -2.39 26.74
C GLY A 168 25.56 -1.73 26.36
N GLU A 169 26.10 -0.86 27.22
CA GLU A 169 27.36 -0.13 26.97
C GLU A 169 28.60 -1.06 26.98
N GLU A 170 28.48 -2.27 27.53
CA GLU A 170 29.58 -3.25 27.57
C GLU A 170 29.89 -3.86 26.18
N SER A 171 29.02 -3.70 25.18
CA SER A 171 29.23 -4.24 23.82
C SER A 171 30.09 -3.36 22.91
N SER A 172 30.57 -2.19 23.36
CA SER A 172 31.31 -1.24 22.52
C SER A 172 32.77 -1.02 22.92
N ASP A 173 33.31 -1.80 23.87
CA ASP A 173 34.66 -1.56 24.42
C ASP A 173 35.69 -2.66 24.12
N SER A 174 35.52 -3.35 22.98
CA SER A 174 36.55 -4.24 22.45
C SER A 174 36.86 -3.93 20.98
N ASP A 175 37.34 -2.72 20.69
CA ASP A 175 38.36 -2.44 19.66
C ASP A 175 38.55 -0.92 19.47
N ALA A 176 39.42 -0.31 20.28
CA ALA A 176 40.18 0.86 19.82
C ALA A 176 41.43 1.09 20.68
N SER A 177 42.55 1.07 19.99
CA SER A 177 43.92 1.27 20.40
C SER A 177 44.19 2.46 21.33
N SER A 178 45.10 2.18 22.28
CA SER A 178 46.07 3.13 22.84
C SER A 178 46.62 4.11 21.79
N SER A 179 46.39 5.40 21.99
CA SER A 179 47.33 6.46 21.61
C SER A 179 47.13 7.67 22.50
N ASP A 180 48.10 7.85 23.38
CA ASP A 180 48.43 9.06 24.12
C ASP A 180 48.55 10.27 23.18
N SER A 181 47.77 11.33 23.40
CA SER A 181 48.14 12.71 23.07
C SER A 181 47.17 13.73 23.69
N GLU A 182 47.72 14.52 24.59
CA GLU A 182 47.22 15.76 25.19
C GLU A 182 46.61 16.76 24.18
N ALA A 183 45.40 17.26 24.49
CA ALA A 183 44.96 18.62 24.13
C ALA A 183 43.76 19.02 25.01
N GLU A 184 43.92 20.10 25.77
CA GLU A 184 42.83 20.85 26.40
C GLU A 184 41.97 21.54 25.32
N ASP A 185 40.64 21.45 25.44
CA ASP A 185 39.74 22.56 25.13
C ASP A 185 38.40 22.40 25.86
N GLU A 186 38.02 23.43 26.63
CA GLU A 186 36.72 23.59 27.25
C GLU A 186 35.72 24.07 26.19
N SER A 187 34.62 23.37 25.94
CA SER A 187 33.39 23.96 25.38
C SER A 187 32.17 23.04 25.52
N GLU A 188 31.24 23.51 26.34
CA GLU A 188 29.77 23.48 26.19
C GLU A 188 29.03 22.14 25.94
N GLU A 189 28.29 21.78 26.99
CA GLU A 189 27.15 20.87 26.97
C GLU A 189 26.10 21.34 25.95
N GLU A 190 25.95 20.60 24.84
CA GLU A 190 24.66 20.48 24.17
C GLU A 190 24.14 19.06 24.39
N GLU A 191 23.10 18.95 25.22
CA GLU A 191 22.23 17.79 25.33
C GLU A 191 21.53 17.55 23.99
N GLY A 192 22.18 16.77 23.13
CA GLY A 192 21.52 16.13 21.99
C GLY A 192 20.86 14.84 22.47
N GLU A 193 19.53 14.84 22.50
CA GLU A 193 18.68 13.67 22.73
C GLU A 193 19.24 12.43 22.02
N GLY A 194 19.70 11.46 22.81
CA GLY A 194 20.03 10.12 22.33
C GLY A 194 18.76 9.40 21.91
N GLU A 195 18.25 9.70 20.72
CA GLU A 195 17.42 8.77 19.98
C GLU A 195 18.22 7.46 19.92
N LYS A 196 17.74 6.44 20.64
CA LYS A 196 18.22 5.06 20.47
C LYS A 196 18.23 4.80 18.98
N ALA A 197 19.43 4.74 18.40
CA ALA A 197 19.62 4.33 17.03
C ALA A 197 19.18 2.87 16.98
N THR A 198 17.88 2.66 16.78
CA THR A 198 17.37 1.43 16.19
C THR A 198 18.25 1.25 14.97
N VAL A 199 19.13 0.25 15.01
CA VAL A 199 19.87 -0.16 13.82
C VAL A 199 18.76 -0.57 12.87
N LYS A 200 18.30 0.37 12.04
CA LYS A 200 17.36 0.12 10.95
C LYS A 200 18.15 -0.76 10.01
N ILE A 201 18.07 -2.06 10.24
CA ILE A 201 18.60 -3.07 9.34
C ILE A 201 17.83 -2.82 8.05
N LEU A 202 18.50 -2.12 7.11
CA LEU A 202 17.96 -1.86 5.80
C LEU A 202 17.95 -3.20 5.08
N ASP A 203 16.79 -3.85 5.12
CA ASP A 203 16.58 -5.10 4.42
C ASP A 203 16.60 -4.82 2.92
N MET A 204 17.72 -5.16 2.28
CA MET A 204 17.90 -5.07 0.83
C MET A 204 17.30 -6.27 0.09
N THR A 205 16.70 -7.24 0.80
CA THR A 205 16.36 -8.56 0.23
C THR A 205 14.95 -8.67 -0.34
N ASP A 206 14.12 -7.62 -0.30
CA ASP A 206 12.74 -7.57 -0.82
C ASP A 206 11.90 -8.84 -0.50
N ALA A 207 12.25 -9.53 0.60
CA ALA A 207 11.77 -10.89 0.87
C ALA A 207 10.27 -10.92 1.14
N GLU A 208 9.74 -9.89 1.80
CA GLU A 208 8.30 -9.70 2.05
C GLU A 208 7.52 -9.57 0.73
N ILE A 209 8.03 -8.79 -0.23
CA ILE A 209 7.39 -8.59 -1.54
C ILE A 209 7.40 -9.91 -2.31
N ILE A 210 8.51 -10.64 -2.32
CA ILE A 210 8.61 -11.95 -2.99
C ILE A 210 7.66 -12.97 -2.35
N HIS A 211 7.59 -13.02 -1.02
CA HIS A 211 6.67 -13.90 -0.31
C HIS A 211 5.22 -13.57 -0.66
N MET A 212 4.85 -12.29 -0.62
CA MET A 212 3.51 -11.82 -1.00
C MET A 212 3.17 -12.19 -2.45
N ARG A 213 4.09 -11.96 -3.40
CA ARG A 213 3.91 -12.35 -4.81
C ARG A 213 3.63 -13.84 -4.96
N LYS A 214 4.35 -14.70 -4.23
CA LYS A 214 4.09 -16.15 -4.20
C LYS A 214 2.70 -16.46 -3.62
N THR A 215 2.32 -15.83 -2.51
CA THR A 215 0.99 -16.03 -1.90
C THR A 215 -0.13 -15.66 -2.86
N ILE A 216 -0.02 -14.53 -3.56
CA ILE A 216 -1.01 -14.08 -4.56
C ILE A 216 -1.05 -15.07 -5.74
N TYR A 217 0.10 -15.50 -6.25
CA TYR A 217 0.17 -16.49 -7.33
C TYR A 217 -0.51 -17.80 -6.94
N LEU A 218 -0.23 -18.33 -5.74
CA LEU A 218 -0.90 -19.54 -5.22
C LEU A 218 -2.42 -19.32 -5.05
N CYS A 219 -2.84 -18.14 -4.60
CA CYS A 219 -4.25 -17.79 -4.50
C CYS A 219 -4.97 -17.81 -5.86
N ILE A 220 -4.32 -17.27 -6.90
CA ILE A 220 -4.85 -17.27 -8.27
C ILE A 220 -4.92 -18.71 -8.82
N MET A 221 -3.84 -19.48 -8.69
CA MET A 221 -3.76 -20.84 -9.23
C MET A 221 -4.62 -21.87 -8.50
N SER A 222 -4.90 -21.66 -7.21
CA SER A 222 -5.77 -22.55 -6.42
C SER A 222 -7.26 -22.28 -6.63
N SER A 223 -7.64 -21.21 -7.33
CA SER A 223 -9.03 -20.80 -7.50
C SER A 223 -9.54 -21.24 -8.87
N LEU A 224 -10.72 -21.85 -8.91
CA LEU A 224 -11.33 -22.31 -10.18
C LEU A 224 -12.12 -21.18 -10.86
N ASN A 225 -12.87 -20.41 -10.07
CA ASN A 225 -13.73 -19.32 -10.55
C ASN A 225 -13.15 -17.96 -10.20
N PHE A 226 -13.37 -16.97 -11.07
CA PHE A 226 -12.80 -15.63 -10.90
C PHE A 226 -13.36 -14.94 -9.63
N GLU A 227 -14.64 -15.12 -9.32
CA GLU A 227 -15.25 -14.58 -8.08
C GLU A 227 -14.62 -15.17 -6.80
N GLU A 228 -14.27 -16.46 -6.82
CA GLU A 228 -13.62 -17.11 -5.68
C GLU A 228 -12.23 -16.52 -5.46
N CYS A 229 -11.47 -16.32 -6.55
CA CYS A 229 -10.15 -15.70 -6.48
C CYS A 229 -10.24 -14.26 -5.95
N VAL A 230 -11.15 -13.45 -6.48
CA VAL A 230 -11.37 -12.07 -6.04
C VAL A 230 -11.75 -12.04 -4.55
N HIS A 231 -12.65 -12.92 -4.12
CA HIS A 231 -13.03 -13.01 -2.71
C HIS A 231 -11.84 -13.39 -1.80
N LYS A 232 -10.99 -14.33 -2.23
CA LYS A 232 -9.77 -14.70 -1.49
C LYS A 232 -8.76 -13.54 -1.44
N ILE A 233 -8.54 -12.83 -2.55
CA ILE A 233 -7.67 -11.65 -2.60
C ILE A 233 -8.15 -10.57 -1.63
N LEU A 234 -9.44 -10.30 -1.58
CA LEU A 234 -10.02 -9.33 -0.65
C LEU A 234 -9.93 -9.78 0.80
N LYS A 235 -10.09 -11.08 1.07
CA LYS A 235 -9.98 -11.64 2.43
C LYS A 235 -8.57 -11.55 3.01
N MET A 236 -7.54 -11.51 2.16
CA MET A 236 -6.15 -11.33 2.61
C MET A 236 -5.83 -9.90 3.11
N ASN A 237 -6.77 -8.95 2.98
CA ASN A 237 -6.67 -7.56 3.46
C ASN A 237 -5.29 -6.92 3.24
N ILE A 238 -4.92 -6.80 1.96
CA ILE A 238 -3.60 -6.32 1.54
C ILE A 238 -3.48 -4.82 1.84
N ARG A 239 -2.32 -4.40 2.35
CA ARG A 239 -2.00 -2.97 2.60
C ARG A 239 -2.15 -2.16 1.31
N GLU A 240 -2.66 -0.94 1.42
CA GLU A 240 -3.02 -0.12 0.27
C GLU A 240 -1.84 0.20 -0.67
N ASP A 241 -0.61 0.24 -0.13
CA ASP A 241 0.62 0.52 -0.89
C ASP A 241 1.05 -0.66 -1.77
N LEU A 242 0.63 -1.87 -1.40
CA LEU A 242 0.97 -3.12 -2.08
C LEU A 242 -0.10 -3.52 -3.13
N VAL A 243 -1.16 -2.74 -3.28
CA VAL A 243 -2.23 -3.01 -4.26
C VAL A 243 -1.71 -3.02 -5.70
N MET A 244 -0.71 -2.18 -6.01
CA MET A 244 -0.04 -2.16 -7.32
C MET A 244 0.61 -3.51 -7.64
N GLU A 245 1.26 -4.13 -6.65
CA GLU A 245 1.93 -5.43 -6.82
C GLU A 245 0.93 -6.55 -7.11
N VAL A 246 -0.28 -6.49 -6.54
CA VAL A 246 -1.37 -7.42 -6.86
C VAL A 246 -1.76 -7.32 -8.33
N VAL A 247 -1.91 -6.09 -8.83
CA VAL A 247 -2.28 -5.84 -10.23
C VAL A 247 -1.17 -6.30 -11.18
N ILE A 248 0.10 -5.99 -10.87
CA ILE A 248 1.25 -6.46 -11.65
C ILE A 248 1.28 -7.98 -11.68
N MET A 249 1.08 -8.65 -10.54
CA MET A 249 1.07 -10.11 -10.51
C MET A 249 -0.05 -10.73 -11.33
N LEU A 250 -1.24 -10.13 -11.33
CA LEU A 250 -2.35 -10.60 -12.13
C LEU A 250 -2.06 -10.48 -13.64
N ILE A 251 -1.41 -9.38 -14.05
CA ILE A 251 -0.96 -9.17 -15.44
C ILE A 251 0.15 -10.16 -15.81
N ASP A 252 1.13 -10.37 -14.94
CA ASP A 252 2.25 -11.29 -15.19
C ASP A 252 1.78 -12.75 -15.29
N CYS A 253 0.86 -13.18 -14.43
CA CYS A 253 0.22 -14.49 -14.54
C CYS A 253 -0.48 -14.65 -15.89
N CYS A 254 -1.22 -13.63 -16.32
CA CYS A 254 -1.89 -13.64 -17.63
C CYS A 254 -0.88 -13.66 -18.79
N ALA A 255 0.23 -12.94 -18.66
CA ALA A 255 1.27 -12.86 -19.68
C ALA A 255 2.03 -14.19 -19.84
N MET A 256 2.27 -14.93 -18.75
CA MET A 256 3.01 -16.20 -18.77
C MET A 256 2.22 -17.37 -19.38
N GLU A 257 0.89 -17.28 -19.43
CA GLU A 257 0.06 -18.35 -19.98
C GLU A 257 0.29 -18.56 -21.49
N ARG A 258 0.14 -19.80 -21.97
CA ARG A 258 0.36 -20.11 -23.40
C ARG A 258 -0.70 -19.47 -24.30
N THR A 259 -1.91 -19.33 -23.78
CA THR A 259 -3.06 -18.76 -24.50
C THR A 259 -3.84 -17.86 -23.56
N PHE A 260 -4.33 -16.73 -24.07
CA PHE A 260 -5.14 -15.81 -23.29
C PHE A 260 -6.37 -16.50 -22.70
N GLN A 261 -6.47 -16.51 -21.38
CA GLN A 261 -7.64 -16.95 -20.64
C GLN A 261 -8.41 -15.75 -20.12
N ARG A 262 -9.70 -15.67 -20.45
CA ARG A 262 -10.60 -14.60 -19.98
C ARG A 262 -10.73 -14.56 -18.44
N PHE A 263 -10.40 -15.66 -17.77
CA PHE A 263 -10.36 -15.79 -16.31
C PHE A 263 -9.60 -14.65 -15.62
N PHE A 264 -8.41 -14.27 -16.11
CA PHE A 264 -7.61 -13.20 -15.50
C PHE A 264 -8.25 -11.82 -15.70
N ALA A 265 -8.74 -11.54 -16.91
CA ALA A 265 -9.34 -10.25 -17.22
C ALA A 265 -10.65 -10.01 -16.44
N LEU A 266 -11.46 -11.06 -16.21
CA LEU A 266 -12.65 -11.00 -15.36
C LEU A 266 -12.33 -10.71 -13.89
N GLN A 267 -11.21 -11.22 -13.36
CA GLN A 267 -10.77 -10.90 -12.00
C GLN A 267 -10.42 -9.41 -11.88
N ALA A 268 -9.65 -8.89 -12.84
CA ALA A 268 -9.30 -7.47 -12.87
C ALA A 268 -10.52 -6.56 -13.08
N GLU A 269 -11.47 -6.94 -13.95
CA GLU A 269 -12.75 -6.25 -14.14
C GLU A 269 -13.51 -6.15 -12.80
N ARG A 270 -13.62 -7.27 -12.08
CA ARG A 270 -14.34 -7.32 -10.81
C ARG A 270 -13.64 -6.50 -9.73
N LEU A 271 -12.32 -6.60 -9.61
CA LEU A 271 -11.52 -5.82 -8.66
C LEU A 271 -11.64 -4.31 -8.93
N ALA A 272 -11.56 -3.89 -10.19
CA ALA A 272 -11.68 -2.49 -10.59
C ALA A 272 -13.07 -1.92 -10.28
N ARG A 273 -14.13 -2.71 -10.40
CA ARG A 273 -15.50 -2.28 -10.06
C ARG A 273 -15.79 -2.24 -8.56
N LEU A 274 -15.11 -3.08 -7.77
CA LEU A 274 -15.30 -3.12 -6.32
C LEU A 274 -14.60 -1.94 -5.63
N ASN A 275 -13.37 -1.63 -6.04
CA ASN A 275 -12.54 -0.63 -5.40
C ASN A 275 -11.86 0.28 -6.45
N PRO A 276 -12.08 1.61 -6.42
CA PRO A 276 -11.57 2.53 -7.43
C PRO A 276 -10.03 2.58 -7.47
N ARG A 277 -9.36 2.34 -6.34
CA ARG A 277 -7.89 2.27 -6.27
C ARG A 277 -7.28 1.19 -7.17
N TYR A 278 -7.96 0.05 -7.36
CA TYR A 278 -7.50 -0.96 -8.32
C TYR A 278 -7.62 -0.47 -9.76
N SER A 279 -8.63 0.34 -10.08
CA SER A 279 -8.74 0.96 -11.40
C SER A 279 -7.59 1.93 -11.67
N GLU A 280 -7.23 2.77 -10.71
CA GLU A 280 -6.07 3.67 -10.81
C GLU A 280 -4.75 2.88 -10.98
N CYS A 281 -4.55 1.83 -10.18
CA CYS A 281 -3.38 0.96 -10.33
C CYS A 281 -3.33 0.26 -11.68
N LEU A 282 -4.47 -0.19 -12.22
CA LEU A 282 -4.55 -0.80 -13.55
C LEU A 282 -4.21 0.19 -14.68
N GLN A 283 -4.66 1.45 -14.56
CA GLN A 283 -4.29 2.52 -15.51
C GLN A 283 -2.77 2.72 -15.54
N GLU A 284 -2.16 2.87 -14.37
CA GLU A 284 -0.72 3.06 -14.23
C GLU A 284 0.07 1.82 -14.68
N ALA A 285 -0.40 0.62 -14.36
CA ALA A 285 0.20 -0.62 -14.84
C ALA A 285 0.18 -0.71 -16.38
N MET A 286 -0.91 -0.28 -17.03
CA MET A 286 -0.98 -0.21 -18.50
C MET A 286 0.05 0.76 -19.08
N ARG A 287 0.27 1.93 -18.45
CA ARG A 287 1.31 2.88 -18.88
C ARG A 287 2.70 2.25 -18.81
N ARG A 288 3.03 1.64 -17.66
CA ARG A 288 4.32 0.98 -17.43
C ARG A 288 4.56 -0.16 -18.42
N GLN A 289 3.54 -0.96 -18.67
CA GLN A 289 3.62 -2.10 -19.59
C GLN A 289 3.81 -1.69 -21.04
N TYR A 290 3.20 -0.58 -21.47
CA TYR A 290 3.41 -0.08 -22.83
C TYR A 290 4.82 0.50 -23.01
N HIS A 291 5.37 1.20 -22.01
CA HIS A 291 6.77 1.68 -22.08
C HIS A 291 7.78 0.53 -22.19
N THR A 292 7.54 -0.59 -21.52
CA THR A 292 8.41 -1.79 -21.53
C THR A 292 8.02 -2.83 -22.59
N VAL A 293 7.09 -2.51 -23.49
CA VAL A 293 6.53 -3.43 -24.50
C VAL A 293 7.58 -4.09 -25.39
N HIS A 294 8.71 -3.40 -25.65
CA HIS A 294 9.81 -3.90 -26.47
C HIS A 294 10.57 -5.08 -25.84
N ARG A 295 10.46 -5.27 -24.52
CA ARG A 295 11.11 -6.37 -23.79
C ARG A 295 10.26 -7.65 -23.74
N LEU A 296 8.99 -7.56 -24.12
CA LEU A 296 8.05 -8.66 -24.05
C LEU A 296 8.10 -9.51 -25.33
N GLU A 297 8.06 -10.83 -25.16
CA GLU A 297 7.93 -11.77 -26.25
C GLU A 297 6.54 -11.71 -26.90
N THR A 298 6.42 -12.20 -28.14
CA THR A 298 5.18 -12.10 -28.95
C THR A 298 3.95 -12.75 -28.30
N THR A 299 4.13 -13.86 -27.57
CA THR A 299 3.03 -14.52 -26.84
C THR A 299 2.56 -13.68 -25.66
N LYS A 300 3.51 -13.17 -24.85
CA LYS A 300 3.22 -12.30 -23.70
C LYS A 300 2.52 -11.03 -24.15
N LEU A 301 3.03 -10.39 -25.21
CA LEU A 301 2.41 -9.22 -25.85
C LEU A 301 0.97 -9.47 -26.24
N ARG A 302 0.68 -10.62 -26.86
CA ARG A 302 -0.68 -10.98 -27.28
C ARG A 302 -1.62 -11.10 -26.10
N ASN A 303 -1.23 -11.81 -25.05
CA ASN A 303 -2.08 -12.02 -23.89
C ASN A 303 -2.32 -10.72 -23.14
N THR A 304 -1.28 -9.92 -22.92
CA THR A 304 -1.38 -8.63 -22.24
C THR A 304 -2.23 -7.64 -23.04
N ALA A 305 -2.12 -7.61 -24.38
CA ALA A 305 -2.98 -6.78 -25.22
C ALA A 305 -4.45 -7.19 -25.13
N LYS A 306 -4.75 -8.49 -25.18
CA LYS A 306 -6.12 -9.01 -25.00
C LYS A 306 -6.68 -8.73 -23.61
N PHE A 307 -5.83 -8.78 -22.58
CA PHE A 307 -6.19 -8.45 -21.20
C PHE A 307 -6.66 -6.99 -21.07
N PHE A 308 -5.87 -6.03 -21.58
CA PHE A 308 -6.27 -4.62 -21.55
C PHE A 308 -7.44 -4.30 -22.48
N ALA A 309 -7.54 -4.97 -23.64
CA ALA A 309 -8.70 -4.85 -24.52
C ALA A 309 -10.00 -5.24 -23.79
N HIS A 310 -9.94 -6.30 -22.98
CA HIS A 310 -11.07 -6.76 -22.18
C HIS A 310 -11.53 -5.73 -21.15
N LEU A 311 -10.59 -5.10 -20.46
CA LEU A 311 -10.88 -4.06 -19.46
C LEU A 311 -11.45 -2.78 -20.09
N LEU A 312 -10.99 -2.41 -21.29
CA LEU A 312 -11.51 -1.25 -22.02
C LEU A 312 -12.92 -1.50 -22.56
N HIS A 313 -13.20 -2.68 -23.14
CA HIS A 313 -14.54 -2.93 -23.70
C HIS A 313 -15.61 -3.19 -22.64
N THR A 314 -15.22 -3.62 -21.44
CA THR A 314 -16.14 -3.79 -20.29
C THR A 314 -16.30 -2.53 -19.45
N ASP A 315 -15.69 -1.42 -19.89
CA ASP A 315 -15.68 -0.12 -19.20
C ASP A 315 -15.19 -0.21 -17.73
N ALA A 316 -14.24 -1.12 -17.45
CA ALA A 316 -13.62 -1.28 -16.12
C ALA A 316 -12.50 -0.26 -15.86
N ILE A 317 -11.88 0.22 -16.93
CA ILE A 317 -10.84 1.26 -16.92
C ILE A 317 -11.32 2.41 -17.81
N PRO A 318 -11.12 3.68 -17.40
CA PRO A 318 -11.43 4.82 -18.26
C PRO A 318 -10.54 4.81 -19.51
N TRP A 319 -11.10 5.27 -20.62
CA TRP A 319 -10.39 5.28 -21.91
C TRP A 319 -9.30 6.37 -21.99
N THR A 320 -9.15 7.20 -20.96
CA THR A 320 -8.08 8.20 -20.82
C THR A 320 -6.68 7.61 -20.93
N VAL A 321 -6.51 6.31 -20.64
CA VAL A 321 -5.23 5.61 -20.78
C VAL A 321 -4.74 5.55 -22.24
N MET A 322 -5.61 5.81 -23.22
CA MET A 322 -5.23 5.83 -24.64
C MET A 322 -4.22 6.93 -24.98
N GLU A 323 -4.07 7.96 -24.15
CA GLU A 323 -3.09 9.06 -24.32
C GLU A 323 -1.64 8.57 -24.44
N VAL A 324 -1.35 7.43 -23.82
CA VAL A 324 -0.01 6.82 -23.82
C VAL A 324 0.40 6.34 -25.22
N PHE A 325 -0.58 6.01 -26.07
CA PHE A 325 -0.31 5.51 -27.41
C PHE A 325 -0.01 6.66 -28.37
N LYS A 326 1.23 6.70 -28.86
CA LYS A 326 1.65 7.64 -29.91
C LYS A 326 2.00 6.87 -31.16
N LEU A 327 1.23 7.04 -32.23
CA LEU A 327 1.38 6.36 -33.51
C LEU A 327 2.16 7.22 -34.50
N THR A 328 3.47 7.38 -34.27
CA THR A 328 4.38 8.04 -35.22
C THR A 328 5.42 7.05 -35.76
N GLU A 329 5.99 7.34 -36.92
CA GLU A 329 7.00 6.48 -37.55
C GLU A 329 8.28 6.38 -36.72
N GLU A 330 8.68 7.47 -36.06
CA GLU A 330 9.93 7.60 -35.31
C GLU A 330 9.82 7.08 -33.87
N THR A 331 8.67 7.25 -33.21
CA THR A 331 8.53 6.90 -31.79
C THR A 331 7.92 5.52 -31.55
N THR A 332 7.37 4.85 -32.59
CA THR A 332 6.76 3.53 -32.43
C THR A 332 7.72 2.39 -32.74
N THR A 333 7.93 1.53 -31.75
CA THR A 333 8.62 0.25 -31.93
C THR A 333 7.72 -0.76 -32.66
N SER A 334 8.32 -1.76 -33.32
CA SER A 334 7.58 -2.86 -33.96
C SER A 334 6.69 -3.63 -32.97
N SER A 335 7.19 -3.89 -31.75
CA SER A 335 6.42 -4.51 -30.66
C SER A 335 5.22 -3.65 -30.24
N GLY A 336 5.40 -2.33 -30.14
CA GLY A 336 4.30 -1.40 -29.85
C GLY A 336 3.21 -1.42 -30.93
N ARG A 337 3.60 -1.51 -32.21
CA ARG A 337 2.66 -1.63 -33.34
C ARG A 337 1.86 -2.94 -33.28
N ILE A 338 2.50 -4.06 -32.94
CA ILE A 338 1.83 -5.35 -32.76
C ILE A 338 0.86 -5.30 -31.57
N PHE A 339 1.25 -4.66 -30.47
CA PHE A 339 0.41 -4.48 -29.30
C PHE A 339 -0.87 -3.70 -29.64
N ILE A 340 -0.74 -2.53 -30.27
CA ILE A 340 -1.88 -1.70 -30.70
C ILE A 340 -2.76 -2.48 -31.68
N LYS A 341 -2.16 -3.20 -32.65
CA LYS A 341 -2.91 -4.06 -33.57
C LYS A 341 -3.80 -5.06 -32.85
N ILE A 342 -3.26 -5.81 -31.89
CA ILE A 342 -4.01 -6.85 -31.18
C ILE A 342 -5.08 -6.22 -30.28
N LEU A 343 -4.75 -5.12 -29.60
CA LEU A 343 -5.66 -4.38 -28.73
C LEU A 343 -6.93 -3.97 -29.48
N PHE A 344 -6.77 -3.28 -30.62
CA PHE A 344 -7.89 -2.78 -31.41
C PHE A 344 -8.65 -3.89 -32.14
N GLN A 345 -7.99 -4.97 -32.59
CA GLN A 345 -8.67 -6.13 -33.17
C GLN A 345 -9.61 -6.76 -32.14
N GLU A 346 -9.12 -7.06 -30.93
CA GLU A 346 -9.94 -7.64 -29.87
C GLU A 346 -11.09 -6.71 -29.46
N MET A 347 -10.83 -5.41 -29.29
CA MET A 347 -11.90 -4.45 -28.99
C MET A 347 -12.97 -4.39 -30.09
N SER A 348 -12.56 -4.44 -31.36
CA SER A 348 -13.49 -4.42 -32.49
C SER A 348 -14.35 -5.68 -32.57
N GLU A 349 -13.82 -6.83 -32.14
CA GLU A 349 -14.55 -8.10 -32.08
C GLU A 349 -15.66 -8.07 -31.01
N HIS A 350 -15.43 -7.44 -29.85
CA HIS A 350 -16.42 -7.39 -28.76
C HIS A 350 -17.41 -6.20 -28.86
N LEU A 351 -16.97 -4.97 -29.17
CA LEU A 351 -17.88 -3.81 -29.30
C LEU A 351 -18.57 -3.71 -30.66
N GLY A 352 -17.92 -4.26 -31.70
CA GLY A 352 -18.24 -3.96 -33.10
C GLY A 352 -17.62 -2.64 -33.59
N LEU A 353 -17.39 -2.56 -34.90
CA LEU A 353 -16.68 -1.44 -35.53
C LEU A 353 -17.43 -0.10 -35.42
N ARG A 354 -18.77 -0.08 -35.48
CA ARG A 354 -19.54 1.17 -35.41
C ARG A 354 -19.48 1.79 -34.03
N THR A 355 -19.78 1.01 -32.99
CA THR A 355 -19.75 1.46 -31.59
C THR A 355 -18.36 1.95 -31.20
N LEU A 356 -17.32 1.24 -31.65
CA LEU A 356 -15.93 1.65 -31.46
C LEU A 356 -15.65 3.00 -32.14
N ASN A 357 -16.13 3.19 -33.37
CA ASN A 357 -15.94 4.44 -34.11
C ASN A 357 -16.65 5.63 -33.45
N GLU A 358 -17.87 5.43 -32.96
CA GLU A 358 -18.64 6.45 -32.23
C GLU A 358 -17.95 6.84 -30.92
N ARG A 359 -17.45 5.85 -30.16
CA ARG A 359 -16.75 6.09 -28.88
C ARG A 359 -15.40 6.78 -29.06
N ILE A 360 -14.61 6.42 -30.07
CA ILE A 360 -13.30 7.05 -30.33
C ILE A 360 -13.46 8.52 -30.75
N HIS A 361 -14.53 8.82 -31.49
CA HIS A 361 -14.77 10.16 -32.03
C HIS A 361 -15.68 11.03 -31.16
N SER A 362 -16.00 10.61 -29.92
CA SER A 362 -16.73 11.45 -28.99
C SER A 362 -15.89 12.67 -28.59
N GLU A 363 -16.56 13.79 -28.32
CA GLU A 363 -15.92 15.07 -28.02
C GLU A 363 -15.02 15.00 -26.77
N ASP A 364 -15.42 14.19 -25.78
CA ASP A 364 -14.68 13.96 -24.53
C ASP A 364 -13.39 13.14 -24.73
N MET A 365 -13.31 12.33 -25.79
CA MET A 365 -12.19 11.42 -26.04
C MET A 365 -11.11 12.02 -26.94
N GLN A 366 -11.43 13.06 -27.71
CA GLN A 366 -10.51 13.71 -28.64
C GLN A 366 -9.13 14.07 -28.04
N PRO A 367 -9.01 14.67 -26.84
CA PRO A 367 -7.68 15.03 -26.31
C PRO A 367 -6.82 13.80 -25.97
N TYR A 368 -7.43 12.67 -25.63
CA TYR A 368 -6.71 11.45 -25.26
C TYR A 368 -6.32 10.58 -26.45
N VAL A 369 -6.93 10.80 -27.62
CA VAL A 369 -6.65 10.01 -28.84
C VAL A 369 -5.74 10.74 -29.84
N VAL A 370 -5.30 11.97 -29.54
CA VAL A 370 -4.41 12.76 -30.41
C VAL A 370 -3.14 11.98 -30.79
N GLY A 371 -2.61 11.19 -29.85
CA GLY A 371 -1.44 10.36 -30.12
C GLY A 371 -1.69 9.23 -31.13
N LEU A 372 -2.88 8.63 -31.13
CA LEU A 372 -3.27 7.56 -32.06
C LEU A 372 -3.73 8.09 -33.41
N PHE A 373 -4.33 9.28 -33.41
CA PHE A 373 -4.96 9.95 -34.55
C PHE A 373 -4.33 11.34 -34.75
N PRO A 374 -3.07 11.40 -35.20
CA PRO A 374 -2.37 12.67 -35.37
C PRO A 374 -2.97 13.50 -36.52
N THR A 375 -3.30 14.77 -36.25
CA THR A 375 -3.79 15.75 -37.23
C THR A 375 -2.71 16.71 -37.74
N ASP A 376 -1.52 16.70 -37.11
CA ASP A 376 -0.51 17.76 -37.27
C ASP A 376 0.27 17.69 -38.59
N HIS A 377 0.56 16.48 -39.10
CA HIS A 377 1.41 16.33 -40.28
C HIS A 377 0.90 15.27 -41.28
N PRO A 378 0.88 15.56 -42.60
CA PRO A 378 0.39 14.61 -43.62
C PRO A 378 1.11 13.26 -43.63
N ARG A 379 2.38 13.21 -43.20
CA ARG A 379 3.14 11.94 -43.10
C ARG A 379 2.58 11.03 -42.00
N HIS A 380 2.35 11.58 -40.80
CA HIS A 380 1.76 10.83 -39.69
C HIS A 380 0.31 10.43 -39.98
N LEU A 381 -0.45 11.28 -40.68
CA LEU A 381 -1.80 10.98 -41.13
C LEU A 381 -1.83 9.78 -42.10
N ARG A 382 -0.92 9.74 -43.09
CA ARG A 382 -0.77 8.59 -44.00
C ARG A 382 -0.36 7.33 -43.25
N PHE A 383 0.59 7.45 -42.33
CA PHE A 383 1.05 6.33 -41.51
C PHE A 383 -0.09 5.71 -40.70
N CYS A 384 -0.90 6.55 -40.03
CA CYS A 384 -2.07 6.12 -39.27
C CYS A 384 -3.11 5.41 -40.17
N ILE A 385 -3.44 5.98 -41.33
CA ILE A 385 -4.38 5.37 -42.30
C ILE A 385 -3.85 4.00 -42.77
N ASN A 386 -2.57 3.93 -43.17
CA ASN A 386 -1.96 2.68 -43.63
C ASN A 386 -1.92 1.63 -42.52
N PHE A 387 -1.65 2.04 -41.28
CA PHE A 387 -1.63 1.14 -40.14
C PHE A 387 -3.00 0.52 -39.84
N PHE A 388 -4.06 1.34 -39.67
CA PHE A 388 -5.40 0.81 -39.37
C PHE A 388 -6.03 0.06 -40.55
N THR A 389 -5.70 0.41 -41.79
CA THR A 389 -6.09 -0.39 -42.97
C THR A 389 -5.39 -1.74 -43.00
N ALA A 390 -4.09 -1.81 -42.70
CA ALA A 390 -3.36 -3.07 -42.59
C ALA A 390 -3.86 -3.98 -41.46
N ILE A 391 -4.45 -3.40 -40.41
CA ILE A 391 -5.08 -4.15 -39.30
C ILE A 391 -6.46 -4.70 -39.68
N GLY A 392 -7.10 -4.13 -40.71
CA GLY A 392 -8.48 -4.44 -41.11
C GLY A 392 -9.54 -3.53 -40.48
N LEU A 393 -9.13 -2.44 -39.83
CA LEU A 393 -10.00 -1.48 -39.15
C LEU A 393 -10.07 -0.13 -39.88
N GLY A 394 -10.15 -0.17 -41.21
CA GLY A 394 -10.13 1.02 -42.06
C GLY A 394 -11.25 2.03 -41.78
N GLY A 395 -12.41 1.57 -41.29
CA GLY A 395 -13.56 2.42 -40.98
C GLY A 395 -13.33 3.41 -39.83
N LEU A 396 -12.30 3.22 -39.00
CA LEU A 396 -11.91 4.19 -37.98
C LEU A 396 -11.22 5.43 -38.58
N THR A 397 -10.71 5.33 -39.81
CA THR A 397 -9.90 6.36 -40.45
C THR A 397 -10.64 7.19 -41.49
N ASP A 398 -11.97 7.07 -41.61
CA ASP A 398 -12.73 7.75 -42.66
C ASP A 398 -12.65 9.29 -42.56
N LYS A 399 -12.75 9.86 -41.34
CA LYS A 399 -12.53 11.30 -41.11
C LYS A 399 -11.11 11.75 -41.47
N HIS A 400 -10.13 10.89 -41.19
CA HIS A 400 -8.71 11.16 -41.46
C HIS A 400 -8.39 11.10 -42.95
N ARG A 401 -9.06 10.23 -43.71
CA ARG A 401 -8.99 10.19 -45.18
C ARG A 401 -9.57 11.43 -45.81
N GLN A 402 -10.68 11.95 -45.27
CA GLN A 402 -11.28 13.22 -45.72
C GLN A 402 -10.32 14.39 -45.46
N LEU A 403 -9.75 14.48 -44.26
CA LEU A 403 -8.73 15.50 -43.94
C LEU A 403 -7.49 15.39 -44.82
N LEU A 404 -7.01 14.17 -45.11
CA LEU A 404 -5.88 13.97 -46.03
C LEU A 404 -6.22 14.45 -47.44
N ALA A 405 -7.43 14.16 -47.93
CA ALA A 405 -7.88 14.59 -49.24
C ALA A 405 -8.01 16.12 -49.33
N GLU A 406 -8.53 16.77 -48.29
CA GLU A 406 -8.60 18.24 -48.19
C GLU A 406 -7.20 18.87 -48.18
N LEU A 407 -6.27 18.32 -47.38
CA LEU A 407 -4.89 18.78 -47.33
C LEU A 407 -4.17 18.58 -48.68
N GLN A 408 -4.43 17.46 -49.37
CA GLN A 408 -3.89 17.21 -50.71
C GLN A 408 -4.46 18.17 -51.75
N GLN A 409 -5.76 18.47 -51.71
CA GLN A 409 -6.41 19.44 -52.58
C GLN A 409 -5.86 20.85 -52.34
N ARG A 410 -5.67 21.24 -51.07
CA ARG A 410 -5.07 22.53 -50.72
C ARG A 410 -3.62 22.64 -51.19
N ALA A 411 -2.81 21.59 -51.00
CA ALA A 411 -1.44 21.56 -51.49
C ALA A 411 -1.37 21.63 -53.02
N GLN A 412 -2.29 20.96 -53.73
CA GLN A 412 -2.39 21.04 -55.19
C GLN A 412 -2.83 22.44 -55.66
N GLN A 413 -3.74 23.09 -54.95
CA GLN A 413 -4.14 24.47 -55.22
C GLN A 413 -3.00 25.45 -54.98
N GLU A 414 -2.25 25.30 -53.88
CA GLU A 414 -1.08 26.13 -53.58
C GLU A 414 0.04 25.93 -54.60
N GLN A 415 0.30 24.69 -55.04
CA GLN A 415 1.24 24.41 -56.13
C GLN A 415 0.78 24.96 -57.47
N ALA A 416 -0.52 24.87 -57.79
CA ALA A 416 -1.07 25.45 -59.00
C ALA A 416 -1.03 26.99 -58.98
N LEU A 417 -1.27 27.61 -57.82
CA LEU A 417 -1.14 29.05 -57.61
C LEU A 417 0.32 29.52 -57.67
N ALA A 418 1.26 28.75 -57.13
CA ALA A 418 2.70 29.02 -57.23
C ALA A 418 3.18 28.90 -58.68
N ALA A 419 2.75 27.87 -59.42
CA ALA A 419 3.03 27.74 -60.85
C ALA A 419 2.35 28.84 -61.69
N ALA A 420 1.17 29.32 -61.28
CA ALA A 420 0.50 30.49 -61.87
C ALA A 420 1.24 31.81 -61.57
N GLN A 421 1.88 31.93 -60.40
CA GLN A 421 2.72 33.07 -60.03
C GLN A 421 4.09 33.05 -60.74
N GLU A 422 4.69 31.87 -60.95
CA GLU A 422 5.88 31.73 -61.80
C GLU A 422 5.58 32.00 -63.28
N SER A 423 4.41 31.59 -63.78
CA SER A 423 4.02 31.90 -65.16
C SER A 423 3.58 33.37 -65.35
N SER A 424 3.03 34.04 -64.34
CA SER A 424 2.71 35.48 -64.41
C SER A 424 3.91 36.41 -64.17
N SER A 425 4.95 35.95 -63.46
CA SER A 425 6.23 36.66 -63.36
C SER A 425 7.14 36.53 -64.59
N SER A 426 6.76 35.69 -65.57
CA SER A 426 7.47 35.57 -66.86
C SER A 426 7.18 36.69 -67.87
N SER A 427 6.41 37.73 -67.49
CA SER A 427 6.05 38.85 -68.37
C SER A 427 6.88 40.13 -68.19
N SER A 428 7.96 40.12 -67.41
CA SER A 428 8.88 41.27 -67.36
C SER A 428 10.35 40.90 -67.12
N SER A 429 11.09 40.61 -68.20
CA SER A 429 12.36 41.28 -68.55
C SER A 429 13.15 40.48 -69.58
N SER A 430 13.35 41.07 -70.74
CA SER A 430 14.34 40.67 -71.74
C SER A 430 15.70 41.29 -71.38
N SER A 431 16.73 40.47 -71.12
CA SER A 431 18.03 40.50 -71.81
C SER A 431 19.16 39.72 -71.09
N SER A 432 19.87 38.95 -71.93
CA SER A 432 21.29 38.53 -71.90
C SER A 432 21.82 37.41 -70.98
N SER A 433 22.34 36.39 -71.71
CA SER A 433 23.60 35.62 -71.55
C SER A 433 23.70 34.44 -70.57
N SER A 434 23.63 33.25 -71.19
CA SER A 434 24.58 32.11 -71.10
C SER A 434 25.14 31.68 -69.74
N SER A 435 24.82 30.46 -69.32
CA SER A 435 25.77 29.34 -69.29
C SER A 435 25.12 28.04 -68.82
N SER A 436 25.52 26.96 -69.48
CA SER A 436 25.24 25.54 -69.24
C SER A 436 25.44 25.04 -67.81
N SER A 437 24.56 24.15 -67.35
CA SER A 437 24.94 22.80 -66.87
C SER A 437 23.71 22.00 -66.49
N SER A 438 23.42 20.99 -67.31
CA SER A 438 22.54 19.86 -67.06
C SER A 438 23.05 18.99 -65.91
N SER A 439 22.17 18.63 -64.97
CA SER A 439 22.26 17.39 -64.17
C SER A 439 20.88 17.07 -63.59
N SER A 440 20.17 16.20 -64.30
CA SER A 440 19.01 15.46 -63.81
C SER A 440 19.53 14.18 -63.15
N ASP A 441 19.38 14.06 -61.84
CA ASP A 441 19.58 12.79 -61.14
C ASP A 441 18.23 12.28 -60.64
N SER A 442 17.61 11.45 -61.49
CA SER A 442 16.46 10.63 -61.16
C SER A 442 16.98 9.25 -60.79
N SER A 443 17.17 8.97 -59.49
CA SER A 443 17.48 7.62 -59.03
C SER A 443 16.18 6.87 -58.75
N SER A 444 15.65 6.20 -59.78
CA SER A 444 14.72 5.08 -59.65
C SER A 444 15.54 3.80 -59.52
N ASP A 445 15.59 3.20 -58.32
CA ASP A 445 16.16 1.87 -58.17
C ASP A 445 15.04 0.83 -58.07
N SER A 446 14.96 0.00 -59.10
CA SER A 446 14.12 -1.18 -59.21
C SER A 446 15.06 -2.37 -59.20
N SER A 447 15.09 -3.13 -58.12
CA SER A 447 15.81 -4.40 -58.06
C SER A 447 14.83 -5.57 -58.06
N SER A 448 14.67 -6.20 -59.22
CA SER A 448 14.10 -7.54 -59.36
C SER A 448 15.22 -8.55 -59.64
N SER A 449 15.31 -9.55 -58.76
CA SER A 449 15.69 -10.96 -58.98
C SER A 449 16.92 -11.28 -59.84
N ASP A 450 17.88 -12.00 -59.23
CA ASP A 450 18.30 -13.26 -59.84
C ASP A 450 18.64 -14.32 -58.79
N SER A 451 18.41 -15.56 -59.20
CA SER A 451 18.42 -16.79 -58.43
C SER A 451 19.77 -17.49 -58.61
N SER A 452 20.24 -18.21 -57.59
CA SER A 452 21.05 -19.41 -57.81
C SER A 452 21.10 -20.26 -56.53
N ASP A 453 20.59 -21.49 -56.68
CA ASP A 453 20.88 -22.70 -55.92
C ASP A 453 22.33 -22.80 -55.41
N SER A 454 22.53 -23.39 -54.23
CA SER A 454 23.16 -24.73 -54.05
C SER A 454 23.32 -25.07 -52.55
N ASP A 455 22.95 -26.32 -52.25
CA ASP A 455 23.14 -27.16 -51.05
C ASP A 455 22.34 -26.89 -49.76
#